data_AF-X6N759-F1
#
_entry.id   AF-X6N759-F1
#
_cell.length_a   1.000
_cell.length_b   1.000
_cell.length_c   1.000
_cell.angle_alpha   90.00
_cell.angle_beta   90.00
_cell.angle_gamma   90.00
#
_symmetry.space_group_name_H-M   'P 1'
#
loop_
_entity.id
_entity.type
_entity.pdbx_description
1 polymer ?
#
loop_
_entity_poly.entity_id
_entity_poly.type
_entity_poly.pdbx_seq_one_letter_code
_entity_poly.pdbx_strand_id
1 'polypeptide(L)'
;MAHKIDNDSTRMIFFESVTWTDEFNVSFTETGFTHVPGGEEYAKQSVFSFHYYSLPNVGELDNYFYERVHDAYSWKCAAFLTEFDISNEQMSPETFDKQSRVMDECDNYKISWIGWEYKPLAGSLPNGTCTGCGYGIFLPNGTVNEMVAKVVSRTFAQFVSGNVQLIQFDKGTAVFKLNFFLNTTITQPTVVYANLKYWYPQGYDLTYSPTQAIASVTTSTDGQYTQLFNTRDTSFDGTLTFPAFLFLVLTCFMKWNWKCFFFLPFFFFNSVICIYIIHTSNFA
;
A
#
# COMPACT_ATOMS: atom_id res chain seq x y z
N MET A 1 -15.96 35.15 11.36
CA MET A 1 -16.75 34.30 10.46
C MET A 1 -16.70 32.90 11.02
N ALA A 2 -17.80 32.40 11.58
CA ALA A 2 -17.88 30.99 11.94
C ALA A 2 -17.98 30.22 10.62
N HIS A 3 -16.96 29.40 10.30
CA HIS A 3 -17.06 28.46 9.21
C HIS A 3 -18.29 27.59 9.50
N LYS A 4 -19.23 27.58 8.56
CA LYS A 4 -20.35 26.64 8.58
C LYS A 4 -19.72 25.25 8.62
N ILE A 5 -19.85 24.56 9.74
CA ILE A 5 -19.41 23.17 9.88
C ILE A 5 -20.31 22.38 8.93
N ASP A 6 -19.81 22.10 7.73
CA ASP A 6 -20.45 21.14 6.84
C ASP A 6 -20.25 19.77 7.47
N ASN A 7 -21.31 19.25 8.09
CA ASN A 7 -21.32 17.92 8.68
C ASN A 7 -21.43 16.89 7.55
N ASP A 8 -20.33 16.69 6.84
CA ASP A 8 -20.23 15.70 5.77
C ASP A 8 -19.96 14.32 6.36
N SER A 9 -21.05 13.56 6.57
CA SER A 9 -21.01 12.20 7.11
C SER A 9 -20.39 11.15 6.17
N THR A 10 -19.84 11.58 5.03
CA THR A 10 -19.21 10.70 4.02
C THR A 10 -17.69 10.90 3.93
N ARG A 11 -17.11 11.83 4.70
CA ARG A 11 -15.66 12.06 4.70
C ARG A 11 -14.96 11.23 5.76
N MET A 12 -13.77 10.78 5.40
CA MET A 12 -12.82 10.22 6.35
C MET A 12 -12.17 11.34 7.16
N ILE A 13 -11.93 11.10 8.44
CA ILE A 13 -11.27 12.01 9.37
C ILE A 13 -9.93 11.39 9.74
N PHE A 14 -8.86 11.92 9.18
CA PHE A 14 -7.49 11.56 9.56
C PHE A 14 -7.12 12.35 10.80
N PHE A 15 -6.59 11.68 11.82
CA PHE A 15 -6.13 12.30 13.05
C PHE A 15 -4.84 11.64 13.52
N GLU A 16 -3.93 12.44 14.04
CA GLU A 16 -2.60 12.00 14.45
C GLU A 16 -2.42 12.14 15.95
N SER A 17 -1.62 11.25 16.52
CA SER A 17 -0.99 11.49 17.82
C SER A 17 -0.03 12.66 17.71
N VAL A 18 0.43 13.17 18.86
CA VAL A 18 1.61 14.02 18.85
C VAL A 18 2.74 13.27 18.14
N THR A 19 3.34 13.90 17.14
CA THR A 19 4.47 13.32 16.43
C THR A 19 5.64 13.16 17.40
N TRP A 20 6.32 12.03 17.35
CA TRP A 20 7.52 11.76 18.15
C TRP A 20 7.32 11.80 19.67
N THR A 21 6.20 11.30 20.19
CA THR A 21 6.00 11.14 21.64
C THR A 21 7.12 10.34 22.31
N ASP A 22 7.73 9.43 21.54
CA ASP A 22 8.85 8.58 21.91
C ASP A 22 10.22 9.30 21.98
N GLU A 23 10.39 10.46 21.33
CA GLU A 23 11.61 11.30 21.47
C GLU A 23 11.74 11.93 22.87
N PHE A 24 10.60 12.23 23.50
CA PHE A 24 10.57 13.08 24.69
C PHE A 24 10.41 12.30 25.99
N ASN A 25 10.71 11.00 25.99
CA ASN A 25 10.57 10.12 27.17
C ASN A 25 9.12 10.07 27.70
N VAL A 26 8.15 10.42 26.84
CA VAL A 26 6.72 10.21 27.07
C VAL A 26 6.42 8.82 26.50
N SER A 27 5.74 7.96 27.25
CA SER A 27 5.65 6.53 26.96
C SER A 27 5.44 6.20 25.47
N PHE A 28 6.26 5.28 24.93
CA PHE A 28 6.16 4.76 23.56
C PHE A 28 4.75 4.21 23.21
N THR A 29 4.00 3.83 24.25
CA THR A 29 2.65 3.26 24.16
C THR A 29 1.53 4.30 24.22
N GLU A 30 1.82 5.55 24.55
CA GLU A 30 0.78 6.56 24.80
C GLU A 30 0.67 7.53 23.63
N THR A 31 -0.42 7.40 22.88
CA THR A 31 -0.80 8.30 21.77
C THR A 31 -1.58 9.53 22.25
N GLY A 32 -1.98 9.55 23.52
CA GLY A 32 -2.78 10.62 24.13
C GLY A 32 -4.29 10.50 23.88
N PHE A 33 -4.74 9.43 23.20
CA PHE A 33 -6.15 9.18 22.93
C PHE A 33 -6.66 7.92 23.64
N THR A 34 -7.94 7.92 23.97
CA THR A 34 -8.66 6.74 24.49
C THR A 34 -9.86 6.36 23.61
N HIS A 35 -10.18 7.19 22.63
CA HIS A 35 -11.22 7.02 21.61
C HIS A 35 -10.93 7.96 20.43
N VAL A 36 -11.61 7.76 19.31
CA VAL A 36 -11.49 8.67 18.15
C VAL A 36 -12.00 10.08 18.48
N PRO A 37 -11.47 11.14 17.83
CA PRO A 37 -12.02 12.48 17.96
C PRO A 37 -13.50 12.52 17.60
N GLY A 38 -14.32 13.13 18.47
CA GLY A 38 -15.77 13.23 18.29
C GLY A 38 -16.59 12.10 18.92
N GLY A 39 -15.98 11.00 19.38
CA GLY A 39 -16.69 9.89 20.03
C GLY A 39 -16.90 8.66 19.13
N GLU A 40 -17.37 7.55 19.72
CA GLU A 40 -17.52 6.25 19.03
C GLU A 40 -18.41 6.33 17.78
N GLU A 41 -19.37 7.26 17.73
CA GLU A 41 -20.24 7.47 16.57
C GLU A 41 -19.49 7.88 15.30
N TYR A 42 -18.27 8.44 15.45
CA TYR A 42 -17.39 8.82 14.35
C TYR A 42 -16.35 7.75 14.01
N ALA A 43 -16.24 6.65 14.77
CA ALA A 43 -15.19 5.65 14.59
C ALA A 43 -15.14 5.06 13.18
N LYS A 44 -16.30 4.85 12.55
CA LYS A 44 -16.42 4.37 11.16
C LYS A 44 -15.88 5.34 10.09
N GLN A 45 -15.73 6.62 10.43
CA GLN A 45 -15.18 7.65 9.56
C GLN A 45 -13.74 8.02 9.93
N SER A 46 -13.29 7.64 11.11
CA SER A 46 -11.98 8.00 11.61
C SER A 46 -10.89 7.07 11.08
N VAL A 47 -9.73 7.66 10.83
CA VAL A 47 -8.51 6.97 10.43
C VAL A 47 -7.41 7.50 11.34
N PHE A 48 -6.87 6.61 12.19
CA PHE A 48 -5.69 6.93 12.98
C PHE A 48 -4.48 6.96 12.05
N SER A 49 -3.96 8.16 11.81
CA SER A 49 -2.76 8.38 11.03
C SER A 49 -1.55 8.49 11.93
N PHE A 50 -0.44 7.90 11.52
CA PHE A 50 0.81 7.95 12.26
C PHE A 50 2.00 7.95 11.30
N HIS A 51 3.15 8.41 11.80
CA HIS A 51 4.40 8.48 11.05
C HIS A 51 5.37 7.41 11.57
N TYR A 52 6.33 7.01 10.72
CA TYR A 52 7.45 6.18 11.14
C TYR A 52 8.75 6.65 10.50
N TYR A 53 9.76 6.89 11.33
CA TYR A 53 11.11 7.27 10.93
C TYR A 53 12.13 6.52 11.76
N SER A 54 13.08 5.84 11.11
CA SER A 54 14.17 5.13 11.80
C SER A 54 15.11 6.15 12.45
N LEU A 55 14.88 6.42 13.73
CA LEU A 55 15.13 7.72 14.35
C LEU A 55 14.35 8.84 13.63
N PRO A 56 13.60 9.64 14.38
CA PRO A 56 13.67 9.73 15.83
C PRO A 56 12.79 8.71 16.58
N ASN A 57 12.03 7.87 15.87
CA ASN A 57 11.28 6.83 16.55
C ASN A 57 12.21 5.82 17.22
N VAL A 58 11.96 5.51 18.49
CA VAL A 58 12.78 4.61 19.31
C VAL A 58 12.06 3.30 19.55
N GLY A 59 12.58 2.20 19.02
CA GLY A 59 12.00 0.87 19.18
C GLY A 59 12.18 0.01 17.94
N GLU A 60 11.87 -1.27 18.06
CA GLU A 60 11.84 -2.17 16.90
C GLU A 60 10.61 -1.83 16.03
N LEU A 61 10.79 -1.84 14.71
CA LEU A 61 9.77 -1.49 13.71
C LEU A 61 8.43 -2.24 13.93
N ASP A 62 8.51 -3.53 14.20
CA ASP A 62 7.37 -4.42 14.40
C ASP A 62 6.56 -4.05 15.66
N ASN A 63 7.25 -3.77 16.77
CA ASN A 63 6.63 -3.30 18.00
C ASN A 63 5.97 -1.94 17.81
N TYR A 64 6.59 -1.02 17.07
CA TYR A 64 5.98 0.29 16.80
C TYR A 64 4.67 0.15 16.03
N PHE A 65 4.68 -0.63 14.95
CA PHE A 65 3.48 -0.88 14.15
C PHE A 65 2.41 -1.63 14.95
N TYR A 66 2.80 -2.60 15.78
CA TYR A 66 1.89 -3.31 16.67
C TYR A 66 1.09 -2.33 17.54
N GLU A 67 1.78 -1.45 18.27
CA GLU A 67 1.14 -0.50 19.18
C GLU A 67 0.20 0.45 18.41
N ARG A 68 0.66 1.04 17.30
CA ARG A 68 -0.16 1.99 16.52
C ARG A 68 -1.40 1.35 15.92
N VAL A 69 -1.28 0.13 15.40
CA VAL A 69 -2.43 -0.59 14.83
C VAL A 69 -3.35 -1.12 15.94
N HIS A 70 -2.80 -1.51 17.09
CA HIS A 70 -3.59 -1.93 18.25
C HIS A 70 -4.41 -0.79 18.85
N ASP A 71 -3.85 0.43 18.88
CA ASP A 71 -4.56 1.65 19.27
C ASP A 71 -5.80 1.88 18.37
N ALA A 72 -5.59 1.90 17.05
CA ALA A 72 -6.68 2.05 16.08
C ALA A 72 -7.76 0.97 16.22
N TYR A 73 -7.34 -0.29 16.43
CA TYR A 73 -8.25 -1.40 16.67
C TYR A 73 -9.10 -1.19 17.92
N SER A 74 -8.47 -0.77 19.03
CA SER A 74 -9.14 -0.50 20.30
C SER A 74 -10.17 0.62 20.19
N TRP A 75 -9.92 1.60 19.33
CA TRP A 75 -10.85 2.70 19.04
C TRP A 75 -11.81 2.42 17.88
N LYS A 76 -11.81 1.19 17.33
CA LYS A 76 -12.69 0.73 16.25
C LYS A 76 -12.57 1.59 14.98
N CYS A 77 -11.37 2.08 14.68
CA CYS A 77 -11.09 2.89 13.50
C CYS A 77 -10.02 2.25 12.61
N ALA A 78 -9.85 2.77 11.39
CA ALA A 78 -8.77 2.34 10.51
C ALA A 78 -7.42 2.93 10.98
N ALA A 79 -6.32 2.31 10.55
CA ALA A 79 -4.97 2.83 10.72
C ALA A 79 -4.34 3.14 9.34
N PHE A 80 -3.49 4.16 9.26
CA PHE A 80 -2.82 4.57 8.03
C PHE A 80 -1.45 5.17 8.32
N LEU A 81 -0.39 4.66 7.69
CA LEU A 81 0.95 5.23 7.80
C LEU A 81 1.08 6.44 6.86
N THR A 82 0.86 7.66 7.36
CA THR A 82 0.81 8.86 6.51
C THR A 82 2.17 9.39 6.12
N GLU A 83 3.24 8.98 6.81
CA GLU A 83 4.59 9.46 6.52
C GLU A 83 5.67 8.46 6.97
N PHE A 84 6.61 8.19 6.08
CA PHE A 84 7.88 7.53 6.36
C PHE A 84 8.87 7.86 5.24
N ASP A 85 10.18 7.78 5.50
CA ASP A 85 11.18 7.98 4.45
C ASP A 85 11.06 6.91 3.36
N ILE A 86 10.90 7.30 2.09
CA ILE A 86 11.12 6.37 0.96
C ILE A 86 12.54 6.46 0.42
N SER A 87 13.28 7.53 0.77
CA SER A 87 14.70 7.72 0.47
C SER A 87 15.25 8.96 1.20
N ASN A 88 15.82 8.79 2.38
CA ASN A 88 16.54 9.84 3.10
C ASN A 88 18.01 10.00 2.63
N GLU A 89 18.55 8.97 1.97
CA GLU A 89 19.91 8.93 1.45
C GLU A 89 19.91 8.53 -0.03
N GLN A 90 21.07 8.65 -0.68
CA GLN A 90 21.25 8.08 -2.01
C GLN A 90 20.97 6.57 -1.94
N MET A 91 19.98 6.12 -2.72
CA MET A 91 19.53 4.74 -2.66
C MET A 91 20.67 3.76 -2.97
N SER A 92 20.81 2.75 -2.13
CA SER A 92 21.77 1.65 -2.18
C SER A 92 20.99 0.34 -1.96
N PRO A 93 21.57 -0.84 -2.19
CA PRO A 93 20.90 -2.10 -1.87
C PRO A 93 20.46 -2.19 -0.40
N GLU A 94 21.24 -1.64 0.54
CA GLU A 94 20.91 -1.63 1.96
C GLU A 94 19.72 -0.72 2.25
N THR A 95 19.71 0.51 1.72
CA THR A 95 18.60 1.43 1.94
C THR A 95 17.34 0.95 1.22
N PHE A 96 17.46 0.30 0.06
CA PHE A 96 16.37 -0.38 -0.63
C PHE A 96 15.68 -1.40 0.29
N ASP A 97 16.46 -2.26 0.96
CA ASP A 97 15.94 -3.28 1.85
C ASP A 97 15.27 -2.69 3.09
N LYS A 98 15.88 -1.66 3.70
CA LYS A 98 15.31 -0.93 4.84
C LYS A 98 13.95 -0.33 4.49
N GLN A 99 13.85 0.38 3.36
CA GLN A 99 12.58 1.00 2.97
C GLN A 99 11.53 -0.02 2.58
N SER A 100 11.93 -1.10 1.91
CA SER A 100 10.99 -2.18 1.66
C SER A 100 10.43 -2.75 2.95
N ARG A 101 11.24 -2.91 4.01
CA ARG A 101 10.79 -3.50 5.27
C ARG A 101 9.63 -2.73 5.91
N VAL A 102 9.62 -1.39 5.82
CA VAL A 102 8.51 -0.56 6.35
C VAL A 102 7.20 -0.87 5.64
N MET A 103 7.23 -0.98 4.31
CA MET A 103 6.06 -1.33 3.52
C MET A 103 5.67 -2.81 3.68
N ASP A 104 6.65 -3.70 3.90
CA ASP A 104 6.38 -5.11 4.23
C ASP A 104 5.64 -5.20 5.58
N GLU A 105 5.94 -4.30 6.53
CA GLU A 105 5.22 -4.20 7.81
C GLU A 105 3.80 -3.62 7.64
N CYS A 106 3.62 -2.68 6.72
CA CYS A 106 2.27 -2.23 6.33
C CYS A 106 1.42 -3.39 5.79
N ASP A 107 2.01 -4.24 4.94
CA ASP A 107 1.35 -5.44 4.40
C ASP A 107 0.99 -6.43 5.52
N ASN A 108 1.88 -6.64 6.51
CA ASN A 108 1.63 -7.50 7.68
C ASN A 108 0.37 -7.05 8.44
N TYR A 109 0.23 -5.74 8.67
CA TYR A 109 -0.93 -5.15 9.35
C TYR A 109 -2.10 -4.80 8.44
N LYS A 110 -1.97 -4.98 7.12
CA LYS A 110 -2.99 -4.65 6.12
C LYS A 110 -3.40 -3.18 6.14
N ILE A 111 -2.44 -2.29 6.39
CA ILE A 111 -2.65 -0.84 6.39
C ILE A 111 -2.02 -0.20 5.15
N SER A 112 -2.59 0.93 4.73
CA SER A 112 -2.04 1.71 3.63
C SER A 112 -0.97 2.68 4.13
N TRP A 113 -0.19 3.22 3.18
CA TRP A 113 0.89 4.13 3.48
C TRP A 113 1.01 5.26 2.44
N ILE A 114 1.60 6.38 2.86
CA ILE A 114 2.06 7.47 2.01
C ILE A 114 3.55 7.70 2.34
N GLY A 115 4.38 7.65 1.31
CA GLY A 115 5.82 7.78 1.44
C GLY A 115 6.32 9.21 1.25
N TRP A 116 7.24 9.64 2.12
CA TRP A 116 7.95 10.92 2.04
C TRP A 116 9.26 10.74 1.26
N GLU A 117 9.47 11.31 0.06
CA GLU A 117 8.64 12.31 -0.63
C GLU A 117 8.52 12.03 -2.14
N TYR A 118 7.49 12.61 -2.78
CA TYR A 118 7.30 12.51 -4.22
C TYR A 118 8.43 13.18 -5.03
N LYS A 119 8.81 14.41 -4.66
CA LYS A 119 9.87 15.19 -5.30
C LYS A 119 10.39 16.25 -4.31
N PRO A 120 11.72 16.44 -4.19
CA PRO A 120 12.27 17.55 -3.42
C PRO A 120 11.87 18.88 -4.06
N LEU A 121 11.17 19.73 -3.29
CA LEU A 121 10.71 21.05 -3.74
C LEU A 121 11.53 22.22 -3.14
N ALA A 122 12.37 21.97 -2.14
CA ALA A 122 13.11 23.01 -1.44
C ALA A 122 14.63 22.91 -1.69
N GLY A 123 15.25 24.02 -2.05
CA GLY A 123 16.66 24.25 -1.67
C GLY A 123 16.75 24.40 -0.15
N SER A 124 17.91 24.12 0.46
CA SER A 124 18.11 24.31 1.90
C SER A 124 17.51 25.64 2.38
N LEU A 125 16.69 25.59 3.44
CA LEU A 125 16.24 26.80 4.12
C LEU A 125 17.48 27.57 4.61
N PRO A 126 17.37 28.89 4.88
CA PRO A 126 18.51 29.75 5.17
C PRO A 126 19.41 29.32 6.36
N ASN A 127 18.98 28.35 7.15
CA ASN A 127 19.67 27.76 8.30
C ASN A 127 20.18 26.33 8.07
N GLY A 128 20.15 25.83 6.82
CA GLY A 128 20.54 24.45 6.50
C GLY A 128 19.49 23.39 6.87
N THR A 129 18.34 23.78 7.42
CA THR A 129 17.20 22.85 7.58
C THR A 129 16.47 22.73 6.25
N CYS A 130 15.95 21.56 5.91
CA CYS A 130 15.05 21.45 4.78
C CYS A 130 14.07 20.31 5.01
N THR A 131 12.80 20.67 4.94
CA THR A 131 11.72 19.71 4.70
C THR A 131 11.75 19.36 3.22
N GLY A 132 11.90 18.09 2.89
CA GLY A 132 11.94 17.63 1.50
C GLY A 132 13.29 17.85 0.79
N CYS A 133 14.37 17.55 1.51
CA CYS A 133 15.73 17.42 0.96
C CYS A 133 16.10 15.98 0.59
N GLY A 134 15.14 15.07 0.67
CA GLY A 134 15.37 13.66 0.41
C GLY A 134 15.52 13.38 -1.07
N TYR A 135 15.77 12.10 -1.37
CA TYR A 135 15.87 11.61 -2.75
C TYR A 135 14.52 11.03 -3.18
N GLY A 136 13.52 11.89 -3.41
CA GLY A 136 12.20 11.45 -3.85
C GLY A 136 12.18 10.66 -5.18
N ILE A 137 10.98 10.34 -5.67
CA ILE A 137 10.79 9.62 -6.94
C ILE A 137 11.41 10.37 -8.12
N PHE A 138 11.45 11.70 -8.07
CA PHE A 138 12.08 12.55 -9.07
C PHE A 138 13.30 13.27 -8.48
N LEU A 139 14.41 13.22 -9.19
CA LEU A 139 15.63 13.96 -8.86
C LEU A 139 15.46 15.46 -9.18
N PRO A 140 16.30 16.35 -8.60
CA PRO A 140 16.22 17.80 -8.88
C PRO A 140 16.34 18.17 -10.36
N ASN A 141 17.05 17.37 -11.15
CA ASN A 141 17.19 17.54 -12.60
C ASN A 141 15.94 17.09 -13.40
N GLY A 142 14.88 16.63 -12.73
CA GLY A 142 13.64 16.14 -13.34
C GLY A 142 13.66 14.69 -13.81
N THR A 143 14.78 13.99 -13.72
CA THR A 143 14.87 12.56 -14.07
C THR A 143 14.32 11.67 -12.94
N VAL A 144 13.86 10.47 -13.29
CA VAL A 144 13.33 9.50 -12.32
C VAL A 144 14.46 8.89 -11.51
N ASN A 145 14.29 8.84 -10.18
CA ASN A 145 15.11 8.02 -9.31
C ASN A 145 14.65 6.56 -9.41
N GLU A 146 15.25 5.82 -10.36
CA GLU A 146 14.78 4.49 -10.78
C GLU A 146 14.72 3.47 -9.62
N MET A 147 15.62 3.56 -8.64
CA MET A 147 15.59 2.64 -7.48
C MET A 147 14.44 2.96 -6.52
N VAL A 148 14.20 4.23 -6.21
CA VAL A 148 13.05 4.64 -5.38
C VAL A 148 11.75 4.31 -6.09
N ALA A 149 11.65 4.66 -7.37
CA ALA A 149 10.48 4.34 -8.19
C ALA A 149 10.18 2.83 -8.15
N LYS A 150 11.20 1.97 -8.30
CA LYS A 150 11.05 0.52 -8.20
C LYS A 150 10.56 0.05 -6.84
N VAL A 151 11.11 0.57 -5.74
CA VAL A 151 10.72 0.17 -4.36
C VAL A 151 9.25 0.46 -4.09
N VAL A 152 8.79 1.66 -4.45
CA VAL A 152 7.43 2.12 -4.15
C VAL A 152 6.40 1.62 -5.15
N SER A 153 6.81 1.21 -6.35
CA SER A 153 5.93 0.61 -7.37
C SER A 153 5.78 -0.91 -7.21
N ARG A 154 5.80 -1.42 -5.98
CA ARG A 154 5.54 -2.84 -5.68
C ARG A 154 4.14 -3.26 -6.15
N THR A 155 3.95 -4.57 -6.29
CA THR A 155 2.64 -5.14 -6.59
C THR A 155 1.77 -5.11 -5.35
N PHE A 156 0.52 -4.65 -5.48
CA PHE A 156 -0.43 -4.59 -4.36
C PHE A 156 -1.87 -4.69 -4.86
N ALA A 157 -2.78 -5.05 -3.96
CA ALA A 157 -4.21 -5.04 -4.22
C ALA A 157 -4.80 -3.65 -3.93
N GLN A 158 -5.27 -2.95 -4.97
CA GLN A 158 -5.95 -1.66 -4.83
C GLN A 158 -7.35 -1.81 -4.24
N PHE A 159 -8.05 -2.86 -4.68
CA PHE A 159 -9.39 -3.19 -4.22
C PHE A 159 -9.47 -4.68 -3.97
N VAL A 160 -10.11 -5.08 -2.87
CA VAL A 160 -10.35 -6.48 -2.55
C VAL A 160 -11.84 -6.67 -2.30
N SER A 161 -12.42 -7.63 -2.99
CA SER A 161 -13.84 -7.98 -2.89
C SER A 161 -14.13 -8.89 -1.69
N GLY A 162 -13.65 -8.49 -0.51
CA GLY A 162 -13.77 -9.29 0.70
C GLY A 162 -12.81 -8.86 1.81
N ASN A 163 -12.71 -9.71 2.84
CA ASN A 163 -11.90 -9.42 4.03
C ASN A 163 -10.49 -10.00 3.88
N VAL A 164 -9.49 -9.12 3.75
CA VAL A 164 -8.09 -9.50 3.57
C VAL A 164 -7.54 -10.25 4.78
N GLN A 165 -6.87 -11.37 4.52
CA GLN A 165 -6.15 -12.17 5.51
C GLN A 165 -4.63 -12.00 5.37
N LEU A 166 -4.14 -11.94 4.14
CA LEU A 166 -2.73 -11.81 3.82
C LEU A 166 -2.55 -10.88 2.61
N ILE A 167 -1.60 -9.95 2.73
CA ILE A 167 -0.96 -9.25 1.62
C ILE A 167 0.53 -9.50 1.81
N GLN A 168 1.24 -9.86 0.74
CA GLN A 168 2.67 -10.04 0.79
C GLN A 168 3.29 -9.80 -0.58
N PHE A 169 4.31 -8.96 -0.65
CA PHE A 169 5.17 -8.80 -1.82
C PHE A 169 6.61 -9.20 -1.50
N ASP A 170 7.15 -10.16 -2.23
CA ASP A 170 8.57 -10.55 -2.12
C ASP A 170 9.40 -9.78 -3.16
N LYS A 171 10.15 -8.78 -2.70
CA LYS A 171 11.07 -7.99 -3.52
C LYS A 171 12.23 -8.80 -4.16
N GLY A 172 12.59 -9.95 -3.60
CA GLY A 172 13.65 -10.81 -4.14
C GLY A 172 13.19 -11.61 -5.35
N THR A 173 11.91 -12.02 -5.36
CA THR A 173 11.33 -12.88 -6.41
C THR A 173 10.26 -12.21 -7.26
N ALA A 174 9.82 -11.00 -6.89
CA ALA A 174 8.65 -10.31 -7.39
C ALA A 174 7.32 -11.06 -7.19
N VAL A 175 7.28 -12.10 -6.34
CA VAL A 175 6.04 -12.84 -6.08
C VAL A 175 5.14 -12.02 -5.17
N PHE A 176 3.91 -11.76 -5.64
CA PHE A 176 2.85 -11.16 -4.83
C PHE A 176 1.81 -12.22 -4.45
N LYS A 177 1.38 -12.21 -3.18
CA LYS A 177 0.36 -13.09 -2.61
C LYS A 177 -0.74 -12.27 -1.96
N LEU A 178 -1.99 -12.65 -2.22
CA LEU A 178 -3.18 -12.08 -1.62
C LEU A 178 -4.13 -13.21 -1.21
N ASN A 179 -4.48 -13.24 0.08
CA ASN A 179 -5.49 -14.15 0.61
C ASN A 179 -6.60 -13.32 1.23
N PHE A 180 -7.86 -13.65 0.97
CA PHE A 180 -9.00 -12.94 1.53
C PHE A 180 -10.23 -13.85 1.60
N PHE A 181 -11.12 -13.56 2.54
CA PHE A 181 -12.46 -14.14 2.56
C PHE A 181 -13.34 -13.40 1.58
N LEU A 182 -13.78 -14.09 0.53
CA LEU A 182 -14.67 -13.55 -0.48
C LEU A 182 -15.99 -13.06 0.14
N ASN A 183 -16.39 -11.83 -0.19
CA ASN A 183 -17.73 -11.33 0.10
C ASN A 183 -18.55 -11.28 -1.20
N THR A 184 -19.48 -12.22 -1.37
CA THR A 184 -20.32 -12.35 -2.57
C THR A 184 -21.34 -11.23 -2.74
N THR A 185 -21.54 -10.38 -1.73
CA THR A 185 -22.38 -9.17 -1.86
C THR A 185 -21.65 -8.05 -2.61
N ILE A 186 -20.31 -8.12 -2.74
CA ILE A 186 -19.52 -7.13 -3.47
C ILE A 186 -19.52 -7.50 -4.96
N THR A 187 -20.00 -6.58 -5.80
CA THR A 187 -20.10 -6.78 -7.25
C THR A 187 -18.87 -6.32 -8.02
N GLN A 188 -18.04 -5.50 -7.39
CA GLN A 188 -16.81 -4.93 -7.94
C GLN A 188 -15.68 -5.97 -7.88
N PRO A 189 -14.74 -5.95 -8.84
CA PRO A 189 -13.66 -6.90 -8.87
C PRO A 189 -12.64 -6.63 -7.76
N THR A 190 -11.90 -7.66 -7.38
CA THR A 190 -10.57 -7.46 -6.78
C THR A 190 -9.64 -6.91 -7.87
N VAL A 191 -8.91 -5.83 -7.57
CA VAL A 191 -7.99 -5.18 -8.53
C VAL A 191 -6.58 -5.22 -7.97
N VAL A 192 -5.66 -5.80 -8.74
CA VAL A 192 -4.24 -5.90 -8.40
C VAL A 192 -3.44 -5.05 -9.39
N TYR A 193 -2.61 -4.16 -8.85
CA TYR A 193 -1.62 -3.40 -9.61
C TYR A 193 -0.30 -4.17 -9.67
N ALA A 194 0.32 -4.22 -10.85
CA ALA A 194 1.62 -4.82 -11.10
C ALA A 194 2.46 -3.90 -12.01
N ASN A 195 3.68 -3.55 -11.58
CA ASN A 195 4.57 -2.73 -12.40
C ASN A 195 5.37 -3.60 -13.38
N LEU A 196 4.97 -3.60 -14.66
CA LEU A 196 5.64 -4.37 -15.70
C LEU A 196 7.06 -3.88 -16.01
N LYS A 197 7.36 -2.59 -15.86
CA LYS A 197 8.71 -2.06 -16.11
C LYS A 197 9.73 -2.61 -15.11
N TYR A 198 9.37 -2.62 -13.82
CA TYR A 198 10.33 -2.86 -12.74
C TYR A 198 10.35 -4.29 -12.21
N TRP A 199 9.17 -4.93 -12.13
CA TRP A 199 9.00 -6.21 -11.45
C TRP A 199 8.70 -7.36 -12.40
N TYR A 200 8.05 -7.07 -13.54
CA TYR A 200 7.62 -8.09 -14.50
C TYR A 200 7.92 -7.71 -15.96
N PRO A 201 9.19 -7.47 -16.34
CA PRO A 201 9.56 -7.04 -17.70
C PRO A 201 9.24 -8.08 -18.79
N GLN A 202 8.98 -9.33 -18.39
CA GLN A 202 8.57 -10.42 -19.28
C GLN A 202 7.09 -10.82 -19.10
N GLY A 203 6.32 -10.02 -18.35
CA GLY A 203 4.98 -10.38 -17.88
C GLY A 203 5.01 -11.26 -16.63
N TYR A 204 3.84 -11.73 -16.23
CA TYR A 204 3.62 -12.51 -15.02
C TYR A 204 2.59 -13.62 -15.26
N ASP A 205 2.65 -14.69 -14.47
CA ASP A 205 1.66 -15.76 -14.48
C ASP A 205 0.64 -15.56 -13.34
N LEU A 206 -0.66 -15.55 -13.63
CA LEU A 206 -1.70 -15.43 -12.60
C LEU A 206 -2.22 -16.81 -12.20
N THR A 207 -2.16 -17.13 -10.91
CA THR A 207 -2.75 -18.36 -10.34
C THR A 207 -3.77 -18.00 -9.25
N TYR A 208 -4.88 -18.73 -9.14
CA TYR A 208 -5.87 -18.52 -8.09
C TYR A 208 -6.61 -19.83 -7.79
N SER A 209 -7.09 -19.96 -6.55
CA SER A 209 -7.76 -21.13 -5.98
C SER A 209 -8.72 -20.74 -4.86
N PRO A 210 -9.95 -21.24 -4.78
CA PRO A 210 -10.55 -22.16 -5.75
C PRO A 210 -10.83 -21.43 -7.06
N THR A 211 -10.57 -22.09 -8.20
CA THR A 211 -10.78 -21.48 -9.52
C THR A 211 -12.24 -21.14 -9.77
N GLN A 212 -13.16 -21.85 -9.13
CA GLN A 212 -14.61 -21.65 -9.24
C GLN A 212 -15.07 -20.36 -8.56
N ALA A 213 -14.28 -19.79 -7.64
CA ALA A 213 -14.62 -18.51 -7.00
C ALA A 213 -14.50 -17.32 -7.94
N ILE A 214 -13.78 -17.44 -9.06
CA ILE A 214 -13.55 -16.38 -10.02
C ILE A 214 -14.30 -16.70 -11.31
N ALA A 215 -15.25 -15.84 -11.68
CA ALA A 215 -16.05 -15.96 -12.89
C ALA A 215 -15.27 -15.51 -14.14
N SER A 216 -14.47 -14.45 -14.00
CA SER A 216 -13.66 -13.92 -15.09
C SER A 216 -12.47 -13.11 -14.59
N VAL A 217 -11.47 -12.99 -15.46
CA VAL A 217 -10.28 -12.17 -15.25
C VAL A 217 -10.11 -11.25 -16.45
N THR A 218 -9.85 -9.97 -16.19
CA THR A 218 -9.51 -9.00 -17.24
C THR A 218 -8.23 -8.26 -16.86
N THR A 219 -7.44 -7.90 -17.86
CA THR A 219 -6.23 -7.10 -17.67
C THR A 219 -6.37 -5.80 -18.46
N SER A 220 -5.89 -4.68 -17.89
CA SER A 220 -5.83 -3.40 -18.59
C SER A 220 -4.98 -3.49 -19.87
N THR A 221 -5.20 -2.56 -20.81
CA THR A 221 -4.47 -2.53 -22.09
C THR A 221 -2.96 -2.38 -21.92
N ASP A 222 -2.52 -1.67 -20.87
CA ASP A 222 -1.10 -1.52 -20.52
C ASP A 222 -0.55 -2.69 -19.68
N GLY A 223 -1.40 -3.67 -19.34
CA GLY A 223 -1.02 -4.87 -18.59
C GLY A 223 -0.81 -4.68 -17.08
N GLN A 224 -0.92 -3.44 -16.57
CA GLN A 224 -0.58 -3.11 -15.18
C GLN A 224 -1.67 -3.44 -14.16
N TYR A 225 -2.93 -3.59 -14.58
CA TYR A 225 -4.04 -3.85 -13.68
C TYR A 225 -4.73 -5.14 -14.04
N THR A 226 -4.76 -6.08 -13.10
CA THR A 226 -5.56 -7.32 -13.19
C THR A 226 -6.83 -7.15 -12.36
N GLN A 227 -7.97 -7.45 -12.95
CA GLN A 227 -9.28 -7.44 -12.29
C GLN A 227 -9.82 -8.86 -12.24
N LEU A 228 -10.19 -9.33 -11.04
CA LEU A 228 -10.78 -10.64 -10.79
C LEU A 228 -12.23 -10.45 -10.36
N PHE A 229 -13.17 -10.94 -11.16
CA PHE A 229 -14.60 -10.88 -10.88
C PHE A 229 -15.05 -12.19 -10.25
N ASN A 230 -15.74 -12.10 -9.12
CA ASN A 230 -16.15 -13.30 -8.39
C ASN A 230 -17.39 -13.97 -8.99
N THR A 231 -17.47 -15.28 -8.83
CA THR A 231 -18.67 -16.07 -9.09
C THR A 231 -19.73 -15.74 -8.03
N ARG A 232 -20.97 -15.57 -8.48
CA ARG A 232 -22.10 -15.18 -7.61
C ARG A 232 -22.89 -16.37 -7.04
N ASP A 233 -22.46 -17.59 -7.29
CA ASP A 233 -23.22 -18.78 -6.89
C ASP A 233 -23.15 -18.93 -5.36
N THR A 234 -24.30 -18.79 -4.69
CA THR A 234 -24.43 -18.83 -3.24
C THR A 234 -24.46 -20.26 -2.69
N SER A 235 -24.42 -21.29 -3.54
CA SER A 235 -24.36 -22.70 -3.11
C SER A 235 -23.01 -23.11 -2.53
N PHE A 236 -22.07 -22.17 -2.40
CA PHE A 236 -20.85 -22.37 -1.63
C PHE A 236 -21.11 -22.03 -0.16
N ASP A 237 -21.95 -22.82 0.51
CA ASP A 237 -21.88 -23.05 1.97
C ASP A 237 -20.62 -23.88 2.29
N GLY A 238 -19.48 -23.39 1.81
CA GLY A 238 -18.18 -23.89 2.15
C GLY A 238 -17.89 -23.47 3.58
N THR A 239 -18.29 -24.30 4.54
CA THR A 239 -17.37 -24.53 5.65
C THR A 239 -16.09 -25.07 5.01
N LEU A 240 -15.15 -24.17 4.67
CA LEU A 240 -13.79 -24.53 4.30
C LEU A 240 -13.07 -24.98 5.57
N THR A 241 -13.43 -26.17 6.08
CA THR A 241 -12.51 -26.92 6.92
C THR A 241 -11.59 -27.71 6.01
N PHE A 242 -10.66 -27.04 5.32
CA PHE A 242 -9.46 -27.69 4.74
C PHE A 242 -8.34 -26.66 4.71
N PRO A 243 -7.06 -27.03 4.91
CA PRO A 243 -5.93 -26.12 4.80
C PRO A 243 -5.74 -25.77 3.32
N ALA A 244 -6.62 -24.95 2.75
CA ALA A 244 -6.68 -24.65 1.34
C ALA A 244 -6.71 -23.13 1.18
N PHE A 245 -5.50 -22.59 1.14
CA PHE A 245 -5.17 -21.20 0.87
C PHE A 245 -5.51 -20.84 -0.58
N LEU A 246 -6.15 -19.69 -0.80
CA LEU A 246 -6.10 -19.01 -2.09
C LEU A 246 -4.69 -18.45 -2.28
N PHE A 247 -3.83 -19.21 -2.94
CA PHE A 247 -2.53 -18.71 -3.37
C PHE A 247 -2.70 -17.96 -4.68
N LEU A 248 -2.58 -16.64 -4.63
CA LEU A 248 -2.12 -15.88 -5.77
C LEU A 248 -0.59 -16.00 -5.80
N VAL A 249 -0.02 -16.64 -6.81
CA VAL A 249 1.42 -16.66 -7.03
C VAL A 249 1.69 -16.15 -8.44
N LEU A 250 2.35 -15.00 -8.49
CA LEU A 250 2.93 -14.41 -9.70
C LEU A 250 4.38 -14.85 -9.82
N THR A 251 4.66 -15.86 -10.64
CA THR A 251 6.03 -16.36 -10.91
C THR A 251 6.46 -16.11 -12.35
N CYS A 252 7.74 -15.82 -12.56
CA CYS A 252 8.35 -15.76 -13.89
C CYS A 252 9.14 -17.06 -14.14
N PHE A 253 8.79 -17.85 -15.14
CA PHE A 253 9.66 -18.94 -15.62
C PHE A 253 10.66 -18.43 -16.65
N MET A 254 11.96 -18.62 -16.40
CA MET A 254 12.99 -18.50 -17.44
C MET A 254 12.74 -19.54 -18.54
N LYS A 255 12.14 -19.15 -19.66
CA LYS A 255 12.24 -19.93 -20.90
C LYS A 255 13.65 -19.79 -21.46
N TRP A 256 14.48 -20.80 -21.24
CA TRP A 256 15.70 -20.98 -22.03
C TRP A 256 15.31 -21.22 -23.48
N ASN A 257 15.63 -20.28 -24.37
CA ASN A 257 15.66 -20.55 -25.80
C ASN A 257 16.86 -19.85 -26.45
N TRP A 258 17.75 -20.66 -27.01
CA TRP A 258 18.87 -20.23 -27.84
C TRP A 258 18.35 -19.69 -29.17
N LYS A 259 18.63 -18.42 -29.50
CA LYS A 259 19.10 -17.92 -30.83
C LYS A 259 19.04 -16.39 -30.95
N CYS A 260 20.22 -15.81 -31.13
CA CYS A 260 20.66 -14.67 -31.97
C CYS A 260 19.71 -13.52 -32.42
N PHE A 261 20.19 -12.30 -32.12
CA PHE A 261 20.36 -11.07 -32.94
C PHE A 261 19.19 -10.17 -33.44
N PHE A 262 19.26 -8.92 -32.94
CA PHE A 262 19.15 -7.59 -33.58
C PHE A 262 17.81 -6.81 -33.75
N PHE A 263 17.94 -5.51 -33.39
CA PHE A 263 17.24 -4.25 -33.74
C PHE A 263 16.00 -3.75 -32.96
N LEU A 264 16.22 -2.62 -32.27
CA LEU A 264 15.26 -1.62 -31.77
C LEU A 264 14.76 -0.71 -32.91
N PRO A 265 13.56 -0.12 -32.82
CA PRO A 265 13.51 1.30 -32.42
C PRO A 265 12.31 1.73 -31.54
N PHE A 266 12.51 2.94 -30.97
CA PHE A 266 11.69 3.75 -30.09
C PHE A 266 10.25 4.05 -30.57
N PHE A 267 9.32 4.18 -29.61
CA PHE A 267 8.16 5.08 -29.70
C PHE A 267 7.83 5.72 -28.33
N PHE A 268 7.59 7.03 -28.35
CA PHE A 268 7.07 7.85 -27.25
C PHE A 268 5.54 7.87 -27.28
N PHE A 269 4.87 7.77 -26.13
CA PHE A 269 3.52 8.32 -25.95
C PHE A 269 3.33 8.90 -24.54
N ASN A 270 2.82 10.13 -24.51
CA ASN A 270 2.27 10.82 -23.33
C ASN A 270 0.95 10.17 -22.92
N SER A 271 0.67 10.09 -21.62
CA SER A 271 -0.69 9.85 -21.14
C SER A 271 -0.94 10.62 -19.84
N VAL A 272 -2.08 11.33 -19.84
CA VAL A 272 -2.64 12.12 -18.74
C VAL A 272 -3.34 11.18 -17.77
N ILE A 273 -3.06 11.30 -16.48
CA ILE A 273 -3.72 10.54 -15.41
C ILE A 273 -4.99 11.29 -14.99
N CYS A 274 -6.12 10.59 -15.00
CA CYS A 274 -7.38 11.03 -14.43
C CYS A 274 -7.59 10.28 -13.11
N ILE A 275 -7.71 11.01 -12.00
CA ILE A 275 -7.93 10.45 -10.65
C ILE A 275 -9.43 10.34 -10.41
N TYR A 276 -9.93 9.14 -10.12
CA TYR A 276 -11.24 8.93 -9.52
C TYR A 276 -11.05 8.32 -8.12
N ILE A 277 -11.60 9.00 -7.11
CA ILE A 277 -11.76 8.49 -5.75
C ILE A 277 -13.27 8.27 -5.57
N ILE A 278 -13.70 7.03 -5.37
CA ILE A 278 -15.08 6.71 -4.99
C ILE A 278 -15.07 5.83 -3.75
N HIS A 279 -15.83 6.30 -2.77
CA HIS A 279 -16.06 5.77 -1.44
C HIS A 279 -16.92 4.50 -1.49
N THR A 280 -16.53 3.45 -0.75
CA THR A 280 -17.42 2.34 -0.40
C THR A 280 -17.85 2.49 1.05
N SER A 281 -19.16 2.55 1.26
CA SER A 281 -19.82 2.37 2.56
C SER A 281 -20.37 0.94 2.62
N ASN A 282 -20.23 0.31 3.79
CA ASN A 282 -21.26 -0.51 4.47
C ASN A 282 -20.58 -1.47 5.44
N PHE A 283 -20.82 -1.29 6.73
CA PHE A 283 -20.96 -2.41 7.66
C PHE A 283 -22.10 -2.14 8.65
N ALA A 284 -22.90 -3.18 8.83
CA ALA A 284 -23.83 -3.39 9.94
C ALA A 284 -23.07 -3.87 11.17
#